data_AF-A0AA51H719-F1
#
_entry.id   AF-A0AA51H719-F1
#
_cell.length_a   1.000
_cell.length_b   1.000
_cell.length_c   1.000
_cell.angle_alpha   90.00
_cell.angle_beta   90.00
_cell.angle_gamma   90.00
#
_symmetry.space_group_name_H-M   'P 1'
#
loop_
_entity.id
_entity.type
_entity.pdbx_description
1 polymer ?
#
loop_
_entity_poly.entity_id
_entity_poly.type
_entity_poly.pdbx_seq_one_letter_code
_entity_poly.pdbx_strand_id
1 'polypeptide(L)'
;MTKKKTSKSIPLPILILIYAVLLFAMYLSLSTLALAIWGDSVMGTVDSYDSRLDDTKAEQNRSRTVSKGYWFMVNSKEYRGYVIYSSDEAWPSLDEGETRSERIRYLSFFPYVNKPAMLCEFREMGEVAIIYHILAPIGYLLLLLLVIRTARGGKKKKTAARKPAAPQIFEVRSDTDMFCPNCGNKLPEGAVFCSGCGVKTQASAPDVCTACGAKLPEGAEFCIGCGKAVNLRTPEPMEVSQAASSAPSQGDAGLVGFSDRCNSPEILAAAQKNKKSSIGCMWILVFVPLIGFPIAGLLMDDFPFGESAVIGVGIALVMLIINVFALRRAKLPMWEGIVTNKFSKEKYEHKDDASKTYTEYTVAITTDAGKKKTIVEKDSRRDMYDYLDVGDKVRFHPKFGTYEKYDKSKDRIIYCNVCSMMNPIQNDRCKRCNNLLFK
;
A
#
# COMPACT_ATOMS: atom_id res chain seq x y z
N MET A 1 -26.82 1.03 23.29
CA MET A 1 -26.91 1.44 21.87
C MET A 1 -25.75 2.38 21.52
N THR A 2 -24.64 1.84 21.00
CA THR A 2 -23.44 2.62 20.66
C THR A 2 -23.48 3.06 19.19
N LYS A 3 -23.56 4.37 18.95
CA LYS A 3 -23.53 4.98 17.62
C LYS A 3 -22.22 4.65 16.90
N LYS A 4 -22.29 3.80 15.87
CA LYS A 4 -21.21 3.45 14.95
C LYS A 4 -20.79 4.71 14.17
N LYS A 5 -19.62 5.27 14.47
CA LYS A 5 -19.03 6.37 13.68
C LYS A 5 -18.60 5.81 12.32
N THR A 6 -19.38 6.07 11.28
CA THR A 6 -19.02 5.79 9.89
C THR A 6 -17.92 6.77 9.46
N SER A 7 -16.70 6.28 9.30
CA SER A 7 -15.68 7.05 8.59
C SER A 7 -16.09 7.16 7.13
N LYS A 8 -16.40 8.36 6.66
CA LYS A 8 -16.69 8.67 5.25
C LYS A 8 -15.43 8.55 4.40
N SER A 9 -14.91 7.35 4.21
CA SER A 9 -13.95 7.07 3.14
C SER A 9 -14.73 6.75 1.87
N ILE A 10 -14.45 7.44 0.77
CA ILE A 10 -15.06 7.13 -0.53
C ILE A 10 -14.79 5.65 -0.82
N PRO A 11 -15.84 4.83 -1.02
CA PRO A 11 -15.68 3.43 -1.41
C PRO A 11 -14.77 3.30 -2.63
N LEU A 12 -13.87 2.31 -2.63
CA LEU A 12 -12.93 2.09 -3.73
C LEU A 12 -13.59 2.04 -5.13
N PRO A 13 -14.77 1.41 -5.31
CA PRO A 13 -15.45 1.43 -6.61
C PRO A 13 -15.84 2.84 -7.06
N ILE A 14 -16.35 3.66 -6.13
CA ILE A 14 -16.70 5.06 -6.40
C ILE A 14 -15.43 5.86 -6.74
N LEU A 15 -14.32 5.58 -6.06
CA LEU A 15 -13.03 6.23 -6.36
C LEU A 15 -12.51 5.85 -7.76
N ILE A 16 -12.61 4.57 -8.15
CA ILE A 16 -12.24 4.10 -9.49
C ILE A 16 -13.12 4.76 -10.55
N LEU A 17 -14.43 4.84 -10.31
CA LEU A 17 -15.38 5.51 -11.20
C LEU A 17 -15.06 7.00 -11.37
N ILE A 18 -14.72 7.70 -10.27
CA ILE A 18 -14.26 9.09 -10.34
C ILE A 18 -13.00 9.21 -11.22
N TYR A 19 -12.02 8.33 -11.05
CA TYR A 19 -10.82 8.34 -11.90
C TYR A 19 -11.14 8.05 -13.37
N ALA A 20 -12.00 7.08 -13.65
CA ALA A 20 -12.39 6.74 -15.02
C ALA A 20 -13.08 7.93 -15.70
N VAL A 21 -14.04 8.58 -15.02
CA VAL A 21 -14.75 9.76 -15.54
C VAL A 21 -13.80 10.92 -15.80
N LEU A 22 -12.89 11.22 -14.87
CA LEU A 22 -11.93 12.32 -15.05
C LEU A 22 -10.97 12.05 -16.23
N LEU A 23 -10.46 10.83 -16.34
CA LEU A 23 -9.57 10.45 -17.44
C LEU A 23 -10.31 10.44 -18.79
N PHE A 24 -11.54 9.96 -18.82
CA PHE A 24 -12.38 10.00 -20.02
C PHE A 24 -12.67 11.44 -20.47
N ALA A 25 -13.01 12.34 -19.53
CA ALA A 25 -13.25 13.74 -19.85
C ALA A 25 -11.98 14.46 -20.36
N MET A 26 -10.81 14.14 -19.79
CA MET A 26 -9.52 14.60 -20.33
C MET A 26 -9.27 14.06 -21.74
N TYR A 27 -9.51 12.76 -21.97
CA TYR A 27 -9.38 12.13 -23.28
C TYR A 27 -10.26 12.81 -24.32
N LEU A 28 -11.52 13.11 -24.01
CA LEU A 28 -12.43 13.79 -24.94
C LEU A 28 -11.89 15.14 -25.42
N SER A 29 -11.27 15.92 -24.52
CA SER A 29 -10.72 17.23 -24.87
C SER A 29 -9.36 17.12 -25.58
N LEU A 30 -8.47 16.27 -25.09
CA LEU A 30 -7.16 16.06 -25.70
C LEU A 30 -7.26 15.45 -27.10
N SER A 31 -8.19 14.50 -27.31
CA SER A 31 -8.46 13.94 -28.64
C SER A 31 -9.04 14.97 -29.59
N THR A 32 -9.97 15.83 -29.15
CA THR A 32 -10.47 16.96 -29.97
C THR A 32 -9.34 17.89 -30.40
N LEU A 33 -8.49 18.33 -29.46
CA LEU A 33 -7.35 19.21 -29.79
C LEU A 33 -6.34 18.51 -30.71
N ALA A 34 -6.06 17.23 -30.47
CA ALA A 34 -5.15 16.47 -31.31
C ALA A 34 -5.66 16.33 -32.75
N LEU A 35 -6.96 16.06 -32.91
CA LEU A 35 -7.61 16.02 -34.23
C LEU A 35 -7.63 17.40 -34.90
N ALA A 36 -7.81 18.47 -34.14
CA ALA A 36 -7.76 19.83 -34.67
C ALA A 36 -6.38 20.16 -35.26
N ILE A 37 -5.30 19.80 -34.57
CA ILE A 37 -3.93 20.19 -34.91
C ILE A 37 -3.28 19.22 -35.90
N TRP A 38 -3.46 17.91 -35.71
CA TRP A 38 -2.74 16.86 -36.45
C TRP A 38 -3.65 15.91 -37.22
N GLY A 39 -4.96 16.09 -37.16
CA GLY A 39 -5.88 15.22 -37.89
C GLY A 39 -5.70 15.34 -39.40
N ASP A 40 -5.97 14.24 -40.11
CA ASP A 40 -6.26 14.22 -41.52
C ASP A 40 -7.78 14.22 -41.72
N SER A 41 -8.25 14.60 -42.90
CA SER A 41 -9.69 14.66 -43.22
C SER A 41 -10.06 13.69 -44.33
N VAL A 42 -11.22 13.07 -44.20
CA VAL A 42 -11.83 12.22 -45.24
C VAL A 42 -13.34 12.43 -45.27
N MET A 43 -13.97 12.19 -46.42
CA MET A 43 -15.43 12.13 -46.49
C MET A 43 -15.90 10.79 -45.93
N GLY A 44 -16.64 10.84 -44.84
CA GLY A 44 -17.32 9.69 -44.26
C GLY A 44 -18.82 9.72 -44.56
N THR A 45 -19.49 8.66 -44.11
CA THR A 45 -20.91 8.43 -44.31
C THR A 45 -21.57 8.33 -42.94
N VAL A 46 -22.52 9.23 -42.68
CA VAL A 46 -23.43 9.17 -41.55
C VAL A 46 -24.56 8.23 -41.92
N ASP A 47 -24.72 7.18 -41.13
CA ASP A 47 -25.74 6.14 -41.30
C ASP A 47 -26.72 6.09 -40.13
N SER A 48 -26.51 6.92 -39.11
CA SER A 48 -27.44 7.09 -38.00
C SER A 48 -27.43 8.54 -37.53
N TYR A 49 -28.61 9.15 -37.47
CA TYR A 49 -28.80 10.51 -36.95
C TYR A 49 -30.05 10.55 -36.09
N ASP A 50 -29.92 11.04 -34.86
CA ASP A 50 -31.05 11.35 -33.98
C ASP A 50 -30.84 12.71 -33.31
N SER A 51 -31.92 13.46 -33.12
CA SER A 51 -31.88 14.74 -32.42
C SER A 51 -33.04 14.86 -31.44
N ARG A 52 -32.72 15.01 -30.16
CA ARG A 52 -33.69 15.15 -29.09
C ARG A 52 -33.71 16.58 -28.57
N LEU A 53 -34.89 17.19 -28.51
CA LEU A 53 -35.09 18.48 -27.87
C LEU A 53 -34.94 18.32 -26.35
N ASP A 54 -34.00 19.06 -25.74
CA ASP A 54 -33.75 18.97 -24.29
C ASP A 54 -34.62 19.94 -23.48
N ASP A 55 -35.05 21.05 -24.08
CA ASP A 55 -35.95 22.02 -23.45
C ASP A 55 -37.21 22.23 -24.29
N THR A 56 -38.36 21.78 -23.77
CA THR A 56 -39.67 21.92 -24.43
C THR A 56 -40.16 23.37 -24.47
N LYS A 57 -39.52 24.29 -23.74
CA LYS A 57 -39.78 25.73 -23.77
C LYS A 57 -38.85 26.50 -24.71
N ALA A 58 -37.81 25.85 -25.24
CA ALA A 58 -36.95 26.46 -26.24
C ALA A 58 -37.66 26.51 -27.61
N GLU A 59 -37.25 27.45 -28.45
CA GLU A 59 -37.71 27.51 -29.85
C GLU A 59 -37.38 26.19 -30.56
N GLN A 60 -38.17 25.84 -31.59
CA GLN A 60 -38.15 24.54 -32.26
C GLN A 60 -36.76 24.09 -32.76
N ASN A 61 -35.83 25.02 -32.98
CA ASN A 61 -34.46 24.78 -33.46
C ASN A 61 -33.38 25.05 -32.40
N ARG A 62 -33.71 25.08 -31.10
CA ARG A 62 -32.73 25.41 -30.06
C ARG A 62 -32.61 24.33 -28.99
N SER A 63 -31.40 24.14 -28.47
CA SER A 63 -31.12 23.27 -27.32
C SER A 63 -31.45 21.79 -27.55
N ARG A 64 -30.76 21.16 -28.52
CA ARG A 64 -30.90 19.73 -28.82
C ARG A 64 -29.66 18.94 -28.42
N THR A 65 -29.86 17.71 -28.00
CA THR A 65 -28.82 16.68 -27.97
C THR A 65 -28.88 15.91 -29.28
N VAL A 66 -27.80 15.97 -30.04
CA VAL A 66 -27.64 15.29 -31.33
C VAL A 66 -26.75 14.07 -31.14
N SER A 67 -27.14 12.95 -31.74
CA SER A 67 -26.31 11.76 -31.83
C SER A 67 -26.11 11.34 -33.29
N LYS A 68 -24.86 10.99 -33.63
CA LYS A 68 -24.47 10.58 -34.98
C LYS A 68 -23.64 9.31 -34.94
N GLY A 69 -24.08 8.30 -35.68
CA GLY A 69 -23.27 7.16 -36.10
C GLY A 69 -22.73 7.40 -37.50
N TYR A 70 -21.45 7.12 -37.72
CA TYR A 70 -20.81 7.28 -39.02
C TYR A 70 -19.71 6.25 -39.22
N TRP A 71 -19.37 6.03 -40.48
CA TRP A 71 -18.23 5.24 -40.89
C TRP A 71 -17.44 5.95 -41.98
N PHE A 72 -16.16 5.59 -42.12
CA PHE A 72 -15.28 6.15 -43.14
C PHE A 72 -14.20 5.14 -43.50
N MET A 73 -13.61 5.31 -44.69
CA MET A 73 -12.59 4.40 -45.20
C MET A 73 -11.21 5.06 -45.17
N VAL A 74 -10.22 4.36 -44.63
CA VAL A 74 -8.80 4.73 -44.72
C VAL A 74 -8.02 3.50 -45.12
N ASN A 75 -7.23 3.58 -46.19
CA ASN A 75 -6.43 2.46 -46.71
C ASN A 75 -7.24 1.16 -46.90
N SER A 76 -8.45 1.28 -47.46
CA SER A 76 -9.39 0.16 -47.68
C SER A 76 -9.93 -0.52 -46.42
N LYS A 77 -9.72 0.05 -45.23
CA LYS A 77 -10.29 -0.40 -43.95
C LYS A 77 -11.41 0.53 -43.50
N GLU A 78 -12.53 -0.04 -43.06
CA GLU A 78 -13.65 0.69 -42.47
C GLU A 78 -13.36 1.02 -41.00
N TYR A 79 -13.63 2.27 -40.62
CA TYR A 79 -13.63 2.74 -39.24
C TYR A 79 -14.99 3.32 -38.92
N ARG A 80 -15.51 2.98 -37.75
CA ARG A 80 -16.80 3.49 -37.25
C ARG A 80 -16.57 4.45 -36.10
N GLY A 81 -17.41 5.47 -36.03
CA GLY A 81 -17.42 6.46 -34.97
C GLY A 81 -18.85 6.73 -34.51
N TYR A 82 -18.97 7.16 -33.26
CA TYR A 82 -20.24 7.58 -32.68
C TYR A 82 -20.01 8.79 -31.78
N VAL A 83 -20.82 9.83 -31.96
CA VAL A 83 -20.72 11.07 -31.18
C VAL A 83 -22.07 11.51 -30.65
N ILE A 84 -22.06 12.10 -29.46
CA ILE A 84 -23.20 12.80 -28.86
C ILE A 84 -22.73 14.20 -28.48
N TYR A 85 -23.45 15.23 -28.88
CA TYR A 85 -23.11 16.63 -28.58
C TYR A 85 -24.36 17.51 -28.54
N SER A 86 -24.25 18.66 -27.87
CA SER A 86 -25.30 19.68 -27.88
C SER A 86 -25.16 20.55 -29.12
N SER A 87 -26.27 20.74 -29.84
CA SER A 87 -26.32 21.55 -31.07
C SER A 87 -27.73 22.07 -31.31
N ASP A 88 -27.85 23.05 -32.20
CA ASP A 88 -29.12 23.54 -32.74
C ASP A 88 -29.49 22.82 -34.06
N GLU A 89 -28.68 21.84 -34.46
CA GLU A 89 -28.90 20.99 -35.63
C GLU A 89 -30.18 20.14 -35.49
N ALA A 90 -31.05 20.22 -36.50
CA ALA A 90 -32.39 19.62 -36.48
C ALA A 90 -32.74 19.01 -37.85
N TRP A 91 -31.90 18.10 -38.34
CA TRP A 91 -32.23 17.34 -39.54
C TRP A 91 -33.27 16.25 -39.26
N PRO A 92 -34.02 15.80 -40.29
CA PRO A 92 -34.81 14.58 -40.19
C PRO A 92 -33.91 13.38 -39.80
N SER A 93 -34.44 12.48 -38.98
CA SER A 93 -33.83 11.17 -38.73
C SER A 93 -33.63 10.43 -40.05
N LEU A 94 -32.60 9.59 -40.09
CA LEU A 94 -32.33 8.75 -41.26
C LEU A 94 -33.14 7.48 -41.16
N ASP A 95 -33.90 7.16 -42.21
CA ASP A 95 -34.58 5.88 -42.36
C ASP A 95 -33.57 4.77 -42.73
N GLU A 96 -33.99 3.50 -42.66
CA GLU A 96 -33.12 2.35 -42.89
C GLU A 96 -32.54 2.37 -44.33
N GLY A 97 -31.22 2.56 -44.43
CA GLY A 97 -30.50 2.68 -45.71
C GLY A 97 -30.27 4.12 -46.19
N GLU A 98 -30.85 5.13 -45.54
CA GLU A 98 -30.53 6.53 -45.83
C GLU A 98 -29.16 6.91 -45.27
N THR A 99 -28.39 7.69 -46.02
CA THR A 99 -27.06 8.13 -45.61
C THR A 99 -26.82 9.59 -45.95
N ARG A 100 -25.90 10.22 -45.22
CA ARG A 100 -25.42 11.59 -45.51
C ARG A 100 -23.91 11.64 -45.49
N SER A 101 -23.32 12.40 -46.39
CA SER A 101 -21.87 12.61 -46.37
C SER A 101 -21.49 13.65 -45.33
N GLU A 102 -20.50 13.34 -44.50
CA GLU A 102 -19.96 14.27 -43.50
C GLU A 102 -18.43 14.19 -43.48
N ARG A 103 -17.76 15.32 -43.29
CA ARG A 103 -16.29 15.34 -43.21
C ARG A 103 -15.86 14.80 -41.86
N ILE A 104 -15.02 13.78 -41.84
CA ILE A 104 -14.48 13.16 -40.64
C ILE A 104 -13.00 13.53 -40.50
N ARG A 105 -12.60 13.93 -39.30
CA ARG A 105 -11.21 14.14 -38.91
C ARG A 105 -10.74 12.92 -38.14
N TYR A 106 -9.55 12.40 -38.47
CA TYR A 106 -8.97 11.23 -37.81
C TYR A 106 -7.44 11.37 -37.68
N LEU A 107 -6.81 10.63 -36.76
CA LEU A 107 -5.35 10.55 -36.69
C LEU A 107 -4.86 9.46 -37.66
N SER A 108 -4.03 9.80 -38.65
CA SER A 108 -3.60 8.82 -39.68
C SER A 108 -2.84 7.63 -39.13
N PHE A 109 -2.08 7.80 -38.05
CA PHE A 109 -1.39 6.70 -37.37
C PHE A 109 -2.30 5.88 -36.45
N PHE A 110 -3.49 6.37 -36.10
CA PHE A 110 -4.46 5.66 -35.26
C PHE A 110 -5.91 6.12 -35.53
N PRO A 111 -6.52 5.67 -36.64
CA PRO A 111 -7.81 6.20 -37.11
C PRO A 111 -9.01 5.95 -36.18
N TYR A 112 -8.87 5.07 -35.17
CA TYR A 112 -9.86 4.90 -34.10
C TYR A 112 -10.09 6.17 -33.26
N VAL A 113 -9.15 7.11 -33.26
CA VAL A 113 -9.39 8.47 -32.77
C VAL A 113 -9.89 9.28 -33.96
N ASN A 114 -11.20 9.48 -34.01
CA ASN A 114 -11.88 10.22 -35.06
C ASN A 114 -13.10 10.98 -34.51
N LYS A 115 -13.47 12.07 -35.19
CA LYS A 115 -14.68 12.88 -34.93
C LYS A 115 -15.15 13.57 -36.22
N PRO A 116 -16.43 13.91 -36.36
CA PRO A 116 -16.87 14.85 -37.38
C PRO A 116 -16.09 16.17 -37.28
N ALA A 117 -15.75 16.74 -38.44
CA ALA A 117 -14.90 17.91 -38.55
C ALA A 117 -15.43 19.10 -37.74
N MET A 118 -16.74 19.34 -37.79
CA MET A 118 -17.38 20.45 -37.06
C MET A 118 -17.20 20.41 -35.54
N LEU A 119 -16.91 19.23 -34.96
CA LEU A 119 -16.71 19.07 -33.52
C LEU A 119 -15.26 19.29 -33.08
N CYS A 120 -14.33 19.46 -34.01
CA CYS A 120 -12.91 19.59 -33.68
C CYS A 120 -12.13 20.60 -34.52
N GLU A 121 -12.64 21.07 -35.66
CA GLU A 121 -12.01 22.13 -36.41
C GLU A 121 -12.22 23.47 -35.69
N PHE A 122 -11.11 24.17 -35.37
CA PHE A 122 -11.15 25.46 -34.68
C PHE A 122 -11.99 26.52 -35.39
N ARG A 123 -12.16 26.42 -36.71
CA ARG A 123 -12.98 27.34 -37.49
C ARG A 123 -14.48 27.11 -37.31
N GLU A 124 -14.88 25.90 -36.90
CA GLU A 124 -16.29 25.46 -36.85
C GLU A 124 -16.80 25.36 -35.40
N MET A 125 -15.96 24.94 -34.44
CA MET A 125 -16.38 24.62 -33.08
C MET A 125 -16.68 25.83 -32.15
N GLY A 126 -16.41 27.07 -32.60
CA GLY A 126 -16.65 28.29 -31.83
C GLY A 126 -15.65 28.56 -30.69
N GLU A 127 -15.41 29.84 -30.39
CA GLU A 127 -14.35 30.26 -29.43
C GLU A 127 -14.52 29.67 -28.02
N VAL A 128 -15.76 29.55 -27.54
CA VAL A 128 -16.06 29.00 -26.22
C VAL A 128 -15.68 27.52 -26.14
N ALA A 129 -15.92 26.73 -27.19
CA ALA A 129 -15.54 25.32 -27.20
C ALA A 129 -14.01 25.15 -27.26
N ILE A 130 -13.31 26.02 -28.00
CA ILE A 130 -11.84 26.02 -28.05
C ILE A 130 -11.28 26.26 -26.65
N ILE A 131 -11.73 27.32 -25.96
CA ILE A 131 -11.31 27.65 -24.60
C ILE A 131 -11.64 26.49 -23.65
N TYR A 132 -12.83 25.91 -23.75
CA TYR A 132 -13.24 24.76 -22.95
C TYR A 132 -12.26 23.59 -23.12
N HIS A 133 -11.95 23.18 -24.36
CA HIS A 133 -11.08 22.03 -24.60
C HIS A 133 -9.62 22.29 -24.21
N ILE A 134 -9.15 23.54 -24.19
CA ILE A 134 -7.82 23.90 -23.68
C ILE A 134 -7.77 23.85 -22.15
N LEU A 135 -8.79 24.41 -21.47
CA LEU A 135 -8.78 24.53 -20.01
C LEU A 135 -9.25 23.26 -19.29
N ALA A 136 -10.14 22.47 -19.91
CA ALA A 136 -10.73 21.28 -19.29
C ALA A 136 -9.68 20.23 -18.88
N PRO A 137 -8.67 19.87 -19.70
CA PRO A 137 -7.61 18.95 -19.26
C PRO A 137 -6.86 19.42 -18.02
N ILE A 138 -6.59 20.73 -17.93
CA ILE A 138 -5.92 21.35 -16.78
C ILE A 138 -6.83 21.25 -15.54
N GLY A 139 -8.11 21.61 -15.69
CA GLY A 139 -9.11 21.51 -14.61
C GLY A 139 -9.28 20.09 -14.10
N TYR A 140 -9.43 19.11 -15.00
CA TYR A 140 -9.55 17.70 -14.63
C TYR A 140 -8.28 17.14 -14.00
N LEU A 141 -7.09 17.58 -14.43
CA LEU A 141 -5.83 17.23 -13.78
C LEU A 141 -5.76 17.77 -12.35
N LEU A 142 -6.19 19.02 -12.12
CA LEU A 142 -6.25 19.60 -10.77
C LEU A 142 -7.24 18.83 -9.88
N LEU A 143 -8.43 18.49 -10.40
CA LEU A 143 -9.41 17.66 -9.69
C LEU A 143 -8.86 16.27 -9.37
N LEU A 144 -8.16 15.64 -10.33
CA LEU A 144 -7.51 14.36 -10.15
C LEU A 144 -6.47 14.43 -9.00
N LEU A 145 -5.66 15.48 -8.97
CA LEU A 145 -4.69 15.73 -7.89
C LEU A 145 -5.38 15.95 -6.54
N LEU A 146 -6.53 16.65 -6.51
CA LEU A 146 -7.34 16.82 -5.30
C LEU A 146 -7.91 15.49 -4.81
N VAL A 147 -8.46 14.66 -5.70
CA VAL A 147 -8.97 13.32 -5.37
C VAL A 147 -7.84 12.43 -4.83
N ILE A 148 -6.65 12.48 -5.44
CA ILE A 148 -5.47 11.77 -4.95
C ILE A 148 -5.06 12.29 -3.55
N ARG A 149 -5.10 13.60 -3.33
CA ARG A 149 -4.79 14.22 -2.03
C ARG A 149 -5.83 13.87 -0.97
N THR A 150 -7.12 13.82 -1.27
CA THR A 150 -8.18 13.47 -0.31
C THR A 150 -8.19 11.96 -0.01
N ALA A 151 -7.95 11.12 -1.02
CA ALA A 151 -7.72 9.69 -0.82
C ALA A 151 -6.49 9.41 0.07
N ARG A 152 -5.44 10.25 -0.02
CA ARG A 152 -4.30 10.25 0.91
C ARG A 152 -4.58 11.00 2.23
N GLY A 153 -5.58 11.88 2.24
CA GLY A 153 -5.86 12.91 3.24
C GLY A 153 -6.73 12.49 4.41
N GLY A 154 -7.24 11.25 4.44
CA GLY A 154 -7.91 10.63 5.60
C GLY A 154 -7.03 10.48 6.86
N LYS A 155 -5.83 11.09 6.88
CA LYS A 155 -4.94 11.21 8.03
C LYS A 155 -4.63 12.68 8.36
N LYS A 156 -5.64 13.51 8.54
CA LYS A 156 -5.49 14.69 9.40
C LYS A 156 -6.23 14.43 10.71
N LYS A 157 -5.45 14.20 11.78
CA LYS A 157 -5.90 14.16 13.17
C LYS A 157 -6.68 15.45 13.44
N LYS A 158 -7.91 15.34 13.92
CA LYS A 158 -8.45 16.37 14.79
C LYS A 158 -7.65 16.28 16.09
N THR A 159 -6.79 17.26 16.35
CA THR A 159 -6.19 17.46 17.66
C THR A 159 -7.34 17.83 18.59
N ALA A 160 -7.88 16.86 19.33
CA ALA A 160 -8.68 17.16 20.49
C ALA A 160 -7.72 17.72 21.54
N ALA A 161 -7.85 19.01 21.85
CA ALA A 161 -7.16 19.62 22.97
C ALA A 161 -7.58 18.84 24.24
N ARG A 162 -6.65 18.04 24.77
CA ARG A 162 -6.82 17.38 26.05
C ARG A 162 -6.38 18.39 27.10
N LYS A 163 -7.32 18.79 27.96
CA LYS A 163 -7.04 19.49 29.23
C LYS A 163 -5.85 18.79 29.94
N PRO A 164 -4.89 19.53 30.53
CA PRO A 164 -3.87 18.90 31.34
C PRO A 164 -4.53 18.33 32.59
N ALA A 165 -4.49 17.01 32.73
CA ALA A 165 -4.76 16.33 33.99
C ALA A 165 -3.42 16.14 34.71
N ALA A 166 -3.43 16.44 36.01
CA ALA A 166 -2.30 16.44 36.93
C ALA A 166 -1.50 15.13 36.93
N PRO A 167 -0.19 15.19 37.26
CA PRO A 167 0.66 14.01 37.28
C PRO A 167 0.31 13.12 38.47
N GLN A 168 0.01 11.85 38.19
CA GLN A 168 -0.06 10.79 39.20
C GLN A 168 1.17 9.91 39.04
N ILE A 169 1.95 9.87 40.11
CA ILE A 169 3.18 9.14 40.31
C ILE A 169 2.84 7.64 40.30
N PHE A 170 3.49 6.88 39.42
CA PHE A 170 3.47 5.42 39.47
C PHE A 170 4.51 4.96 40.49
N GLU A 171 4.04 4.50 41.65
CA GLU A 171 4.83 3.65 42.54
C GLU A 171 4.90 2.24 41.94
N VAL A 172 6.13 1.75 41.79
CA VAL A 172 6.45 0.36 41.45
C VAL A 172 6.31 -0.48 42.72
N ARG A 173 5.36 -1.42 42.76
CA ARG A 173 5.31 -2.49 43.78
C ARG A 173 5.76 -3.82 43.15
N SER A 174 6.71 -4.47 43.83
CA SER A 174 7.36 -5.72 43.43
C SER A 174 6.46 -6.93 43.65
N ASP A 175 6.19 -7.67 42.58
CA ASP A 175 5.21 -8.76 42.54
C ASP A 175 5.89 -10.14 42.74
N THR A 176 6.68 -10.29 43.80
CA THR A 176 7.49 -11.52 44.04
C THR A 176 7.10 -12.34 45.28
N ASP A 177 6.19 -11.87 46.13
CA ASP A 177 5.84 -12.54 47.40
C ASP A 177 4.49 -13.30 47.38
N MET A 178 3.85 -13.48 46.23
CA MET A 178 2.54 -14.16 46.18
C MET A 178 2.58 -15.69 46.21
N PHE A 179 3.75 -16.34 46.15
CA PHE A 179 3.86 -17.80 46.04
C PHE A 179 4.87 -18.41 47.02
N CYS A 180 4.52 -19.55 47.61
CA CYS A 180 5.38 -20.29 48.50
C CYS A 180 6.64 -20.78 47.75
N PRO A 181 7.85 -20.46 48.20
CA PRO A 181 9.09 -20.85 47.51
C PRO A 181 9.34 -22.37 47.53
N ASN A 182 8.68 -23.10 48.44
CA ASN A 182 8.86 -24.55 48.56
C ASN A 182 7.91 -25.35 47.66
N CYS A 183 6.64 -24.95 47.54
CA CYS A 183 5.62 -25.75 46.83
C CYS A 183 4.84 -25.00 45.74
N GLY A 184 5.09 -23.70 45.56
CA GLY A 184 4.44 -22.90 44.52
C GLY A 184 2.97 -22.52 44.79
N ASN A 185 2.41 -22.85 45.96
CA ASN A 185 1.05 -22.43 46.30
C ASN A 185 0.96 -20.94 46.60
N LYS A 186 -0.16 -20.31 46.18
CA LYS A 186 -0.43 -18.91 46.43
C LYS A 186 -0.60 -18.67 47.94
N LEU A 187 0.18 -17.75 48.50
CA LEU A 187 0.10 -17.38 49.92
C LEU A 187 -0.92 -16.24 50.09
N PRO A 188 -1.86 -16.32 51.05
CA PRO A 188 -2.69 -15.17 51.40
C PRO A 188 -1.83 -14.09 52.07
N GLU A 189 -2.20 -12.82 51.89
CA GLU A 189 -1.48 -11.67 52.45
C GLU A 189 -1.29 -11.84 53.97
N GLY A 190 -0.04 -11.80 54.43
CA GLY A 190 0.31 -11.92 55.85
C GLY A 190 0.39 -13.35 56.41
N ALA A 191 0.34 -14.41 55.59
CA ALA A 191 0.47 -15.78 56.06
C ALA A 191 1.82 -16.05 56.76
N VAL A 192 1.77 -16.52 58.00
CA VAL A 192 2.96 -16.93 58.80
C VAL A 192 3.43 -18.34 58.43
N PHE A 193 2.53 -19.18 57.92
CA PHE A 193 2.79 -20.55 57.48
C PHE A 193 2.07 -20.84 56.16
N CYS A 194 2.67 -21.66 55.28
CA CYS A 194 2.03 -22.10 54.05
C CYS A 194 0.95 -23.15 54.33
N SER A 195 -0.30 -22.89 53.93
CA SER A 195 -1.41 -23.84 54.05
C SER A 195 -1.24 -25.14 53.23
N GLY A 196 -0.38 -25.12 52.20
CA GLY A 196 -0.13 -26.27 51.34
C GLY A 196 0.96 -27.22 51.81
N CYS A 197 1.99 -26.72 52.52
CA CYS A 197 3.15 -27.54 52.91
C CYS A 197 3.62 -27.34 54.36
N GLY A 198 3.02 -26.42 55.12
CA GLY A 198 3.33 -26.18 56.54
C GLY A 198 4.59 -25.37 56.83
N VAL A 199 5.36 -24.93 55.81
CA VAL A 199 6.61 -24.18 56.02
C VAL A 199 6.34 -22.73 56.48
N LYS A 200 7.14 -22.23 57.42
CA LYS A 200 7.04 -20.85 57.96
C LYS A 200 7.65 -19.84 56.98
N THR A 201 6.94 -18.75 56.71
CA THR A 201 7.21 -17.83 55.57
C THR A 201 7.75 -16.45 55.98
N GLN A 202 7.95 -16.19 57.27
CA GLN A 202 8.58 -14.96 57.75
C GLN A 202 9.95 -15.25 58.39
N ALA A 203 10.99 -14.63 57.85
CA ALA A 203 12.30 -14.55 58.48
C ALA A 203 12.27 -13.40 59.51
N SER A 204 12.37 -13.72 60.80
CA SER A 204 12.52 -12.72 61.86
C SER A 204 13.84 -11.97 61.67
N ALA A 205 13.81 -10.64 61.82
CA ALA A 205 15.02 -9.82 61.90
C ALA A 205 15.89 -10.25 63.10
N PRO A 206 17.22 -10.13 63.02
CA PRO A 206 18.10 -10.53 64.12
C PRO A 206 17.89 -9.63 65.36
N ASP A 207 17.68 -10.23 66.53
CA ASP A 207 17.52 -9.53 67.83
C ASP A 207 18.82 -8.84 68.32
N VAL A 208 19.93 -9.03 67.61
CA VAL A 208 21.27 -8.56 68.00
C VAL A 208 21.98 -7.95 66.80
N CYS A 209 22.59 -6.78 66.99
CA CYS A 209 23.39 -6.12 65.97
C CYS A 209 24.64 -6.95 65.64
N THR A 210 24.80 -7.34 64.38
CA THR A 210 25.97 -8.08 63.89
C THR A 210 27.28 -7.29 63.96
N ALA A 211 27.22 -5.97 64.09
CA ALA A 211 28.40 -5.11 64.12
C ALA A 211 28.96 -4.84 65.53
N CYS A 212 28.11 -4.82 66.56
CA CYS A 212 28.54 -4.43 67.91
C CYS A 212 27.95 -5.28 69.04
N GLY A 213 27.08 -6.26 68.74
CA GLY A 213 26.50 -7.16 69.74
C GLY A 213 25.38 -6.55 70.60
N ALA A 214 24.94 -5.32 70.34
CA ALA A 214 23.86 -4.69 71.10
C ALA A 214 22.49 -5.27 70.73
N LYS A 215 21.60 -5.43 71.71
CA LYS A 215 20.21 -5.88 71.51
C LYS A 215 19.43 -4.82 70.72
N LEU A 216 18.76 -5.24 69.64
CA LEU A 216 18.00 -4.34 68.78
C LEU A 216 16.51 -4.35 69.19
N PRO A 217 15.84 -3.18 69.28
CA PRO A 217 14.40 -3.13 69.45
C PRO A 217 13.67 -3.60 68.18
N GLU A 218 12.48 -4.17 68.33
CA GLU A 218 11.68 -4.66 67.20
C GLU A 218 11.47 -3.57 66.15
N GLY A 219 11.85 -3.86 64.90
CA GLY A 219 11.71 -2.93 63.78
C GLY A 219 12.80 -1.85 63.66
N ALA A 220 13.91 -1.94 64.40
CA ALA A 220 14.99 -0.96 64.30
C ALA A 220 15.67 -0.94 62.92
N GLU A 221 15.62 0.20 62.22
CA GLU A 221 16.33 0.40 60.94
C GLU A 221 17.84 0.64 61.13
N PHE A 222 18.23 1.18 62.30
CA PHE A 222 19.61 1.49 62.68
C PHE A 222 19.88 1.01 64.11
N CYS A 223 21.11 0.56 64.38
CA CYS A 223 21.52 0.14 65.70
C CYS A 223 21.71 1.34 66.64
N ILE A 224 20.99 1.37 67.76
CA ILE A 224 21.15 2.41 68.80
C ILE A 224 22.53 2.40 69.48
N GLY A 225 23.24 1.27 69.42
CA GLY A 225 24.56 1.11 70.06
C GLY A 225 25.74 1.56 69.19
N CYS A 226 25.65 1.44 67.86
CA CYS A 226 26.77 1.75 66.95
C CYS A 226 26.41 2.54 65.69
N GLY A 227 25.13 2.82 65.45
CA GLY A 227 24.65 3.61 64.31
C GLY A 227 24.59 2.87 62.96
N LYS A 228 25.00 1.59 62.87
CA LYS A 228 24.93 0.81 61.62
C LYS A 228 23.51 0.40 61.26
N ALA A 229 23.18 0.49 59.97
CA ALA A 229 21.90 0.05 59.43
C ALA A 229 21.73 -1.48 59.57
N VAL A 230 20.52 -1.91 59.92
CA VAL A 230 20.18 -3.32 60.22
C VAL A 230 19.62 -4.05 58.99
N ASN A 231 19.16 -3.31 57.96
CA ASN A 231 18.60 -3.88 56.72
C ASN A 231 19.57 -3.77 55.54
N LEU A 232 20.27 -4.86 55.22
CA LEU A 232 21.04 -4.98 53.99
C LEU A 232 20.13 -5.43 52.84
N ARG A 233 19.62 -4.47 52.06
CA ARG A 233 19.15 -4.72 50.69
C ARG A 233 19.72 -3.64 49.77
N THR A 234 20.96 -3.79 49.35
CA THR A 234 21.51 -3.19 48.13
C THR A 234 22.73 -4.04 47.71
N PRO A 235 22.85 -4.48 46.44
CA PRO A 235 24.00 -5.25 45.98
C PRO A 235 25.22 -4.34 45.80
N GLU A 236 26.35 -4.75 46.39
CA GLU A 236 27.66 -4.10 46.24
C GLU A 236 28.26 -4.32 44.82
N PRO A 237 29.11 -3.39 44.35
CA PRO A 237 29.76 -3.44 43.05
C PRO A 237 31.01 -4.34 43.00
N MET A 238 31.30 -4.83 41.79
CA MET A 238 32.40 -5.74 41.39
C MET A 238 33.82 -5.25 41.72
N GLU A 239 34.72 -6.20 42.01
CA GLU A 239 36.07 -6.31 41.40
C GLU A 239 36.62 -7.77 41.29
N VAL A 240 36.94 -8.14 40.04
CA VAL A 240 38.09 -8.89 39.44
C VAL A 240 38.63 -10.21 40.06
N SER A 241 38.60 -11.32 39.30
CA SER A 241 39.79 -12.04 38.73
C SER A 241 39.50 -13.40 38.06
N GLN A 242 39.84 -13.47 36.76
CA GLN A 242 40.36 -14.56 35.88
C GLN A 242 40.23 -16.06 36.25
N ALA A 243 39.68 -16.89 35.33
CA ALA A 243 40.44 -17.71 34.35
C ALA A 243 39.62 -18.90 33.75
N ALA A 244 39.85 -19.13 32.45
CA ALA A 244 39.74 -20.38 31.68
C ALA A 244 38.37 -20.99 31.25
N SER A 245 38.19 -20.95 29.93
CA SER A 245 37.67 -22.02 29.05
C SER A 245 36.25 -22.56 29.25
N SER A 246 35.31 -22.07 28.44
CA SER A 246 34.58 -22.87 27.45
C SER A 246 33.54 -21.97 26.74
N ALA A 247 33.36 -22.19 25.44
CA ALA A 247 32.45 -21.42 24.59
C ALA A 247 31.03 -21.31 25.19
N PRO A 248 30.36 -20.15 25.14
CA PRO A 248 28.93 -20.13 25.37
C PRO A 248 28.24 -20.64 24.10
N SER A 249 27.51 -21.74 24.27
CA SER A 249 26.39 -22.12 23.41
C SER A 249 25.56 -20.89 23.04
N GLN A 250 25.49 -20.59 21.75
CA GLN A 250 24.63 -19.56 21.16
C GLN A 250 23.16 -19.98 21.29
N GLY A 251 22.62 -19.85 22.50
CA GLY A 251 21.20 -19.91 22.79
C GLY A 251 20.73 -18.50 23.14
N ASP A 252 19.76 -18.01 22.38
CA ASP A 252 18.84 -16.91 22.71
C ASP A 252 19.32 -15.45 22.74
N ALA A 253 20.62 -15.13 22.73
CA ALA A 253 21.07 -13.74 22.75
C ALA A 253 20.89 -12.96 21.41
N GLY A 254 20.51 -13.63 20.32
CA GLY A 254 20.55 -13.06 18.95
C GLY A 254 19.21 -12.89 18.23
N LEU A 255 18.06 -13.03 18.90
CA LEU A 255 16.73 -12.95 18.26
C LEU A 255 15.98 -11.64 18.51
N VAL A 256 16.51 -10.77 19.37
CA VAL A 256 15.95 -9.45 19.65
C VAL A 256 16.87 -8.39 19.07
N GLY A 257 16.34 -7.59 18.15
CA GLY A 257 17.11 -6.59 17.43
C GLY A 257 16.87 -6.66 15.93
N PHE A 258 17.28 -5.59 15.23
CA PHE A 258 17.43 -5.67 13.79
C PHE A 258 18.81 -6.20 13.42
N SER A 259 18.85 -7.06 12.42
CA SER A 259 20.03 -7.75 11.96
C SER A 259 20.91 -6.84 11.10
N ASP A 260 22.20 -6.82 11.39
CA ASP A 260 23.21 -6.16 10.54
C ASP A 260 23.53 -6.97 9.27
N ARG A 261 22.98 -8.19 9.15
CA ARG A 261 23.16 -9.09 8.00
C ARG A 261 22.69 -8.47 6.68
N CYS A 262 21.82 -7.45 6.72
CA CYS A 262 21.41 -6.70 5.54
C CYS A 262 22.58 -6.01 4.80
N ASN A 263 23.68 -5.74 5.49
CA ASN A 263 24.90 -5.14 4.93
C ASN A 263 25.99 -6.18 4.62
N SER A 264 25.73 -7.48 4.84
CA SER A 264 26.72 -8.51 4.55
C SER A 264 27.02 -8.60 3.05
N PRO A 265 28.29 -8.88 2.65
CA PRO A 265 28.66 -9.00 1.25
C PRO A 265 27.82 -10.03 0.48
N GLU A 266 27.49 -11.15 1.12
CA GLU A 266 26.64 -12.21 0.54
C GLU A 266 25.23 -11.71 0.18
N ILE A 267 24.58 -11.00 1.11
CA ILE A 267 23.23 -10.46 0.92
C ILE A 267 23.23 -9.33 -0.12
N LEU A 268 24.26 -8.48 -0.14
CA LEU A 268 24.42 -7.44 -1.16
C LEU A 268 24.66 -8.05 -2.55
N ALA A 269 25.45 -9.12 -2.64
CA ALA A 269 25.66 -9.84 -3.89
C ALA A 269 24.37 -10.50 -4.38
N ALA A 270 23.58 -11.10 -3.49
CA ALA A 270 22.26 -11.63 -3.82
C ALA A 270 21.30 -10.53 -4.32
N ALA A 271 21.28 -9.38 -3.66
CA ALA A 271 20.50 -8.21 -4.10
C ALA A 271 20.94 -7.73 -5.50
N GLN A 272 22.24 -7.67 -5.76
CA GLN A 272 22.78 -7.25 -7.06
C GLN A 272 22.47 -8.26 -8.16
N LYS A 273 22.53 -9.57 -7.87
CA LYS A 273 22.14 -10.63 -8.79
C LYS A 273 20.65 -10.53 -9.16
N ASN A 274 19.78 -10.35 -8.16
CA ASN A 274 18.34 -10.16 -8.38
C ASN A 274 18.06 -8.91 -9.21
N LYS A 275 18.78 -7.80 -8.94
CA LYS A 275 18.68 -6.57 -9.72
C LYS A 275 19.10 -6.77 -11.18
N LYS A 276 20.21 -7.45 -11.46
CA LYS A 276 20.67 -7.75 -12.83
C LYS A 276 19.64 -8.60 -13.57
N SER A 277 19.11 -9.63 -12.93
CA SER A 277 18.04 -10.48 -13.48
C SER A 277 16.78 -9.66 -13.78
N SER A 278 16.34 -8.81 -12.85
CA SER A 278 15.19 -7.93 -13.04
C SER A 278 15.37 -6.94 -14.20
N ILE A 279 16.58 -6.39 -14.39
CA ILE A 279 16.89 -5.53 -15.54
C ILE A 279 16.84 -6.33 -16.85
N GLY A 280 17.35 -7.56 -16.86
CA GLY A 280 17.22 -8.46 -18.01
C GLY A 280 15.75 -8.73 -18.38
N CYS A 281 14.93 -9.14 -17.41
CA CYS A 281 13.50 -9.34 -17.61
C CYS A 281 12.76 -8.07 -18.05
N MET A 282 13.16 -6.90 -17.53
CA MET A 282 12.60 -5.61 -17.96
C MET A 282 12.82 -5.39 -19.45
N TRP A 283 14.03 -5.63 -19.97
CA TRP A 283 14.30 -5.48 -21.40
C TRP A 283 13.52 -6.48 -22.25
N ILE A 284 13.37 -7.73 -21.78
CA ILE A 284 12.51 -8.72 -22.45
C ILE A 284 11.07 -8.21 -22.53
N LEU A 285 10.49 -7.72 -21.43
CA LEU A 285 9.12 -7.18 -21.40
C LEU A 285 8.93 -5.93 -22.25
N VAL A 286 9.99 -5.19 -22.54
CA VAL A 286 9.95 -4.00 -23.41
C VAL A 286 10.10 -4.41 -24.87
N PHE A 287 11.04 -5.30 -25.21
CA PHE A 287 11.31 -5.69 -26.59
C PHE A 287 10.30 -6.69 -27.15
N VAL A 288 9.74 -7.58 -26.32
CA VAL A 288 8.76 -8.56 -26.79
C VAL A 288 7.54 -7.88 -27.42
N PRO A 289 6.90 -6.86 -26.82
CA PRO A 289 5.82 -6.12 -27.49
C PRO A 289 6.30 -5.35 -28.74
N LEU A 290 7.50 -4.77 -28.70
CA LEU A 290 8.04 -3.99 -29.83
C LEU A 290 8.34 -4.85 -31.07
N ILE A 291 8.57 -6.15 -30.90
CA ILE A 291 8.84 -7.07 -32.00
C ILE A 291 7.58 -7.90 -32.32
N GLY A 292 6.93 -8.41 -31.29
CA GLY A 292 5.78 -9.31 -31.41
C GLY A 292 4.56 -8.68 -32.06
N PHE A 293 4.23 -7.43 -31.71
CA PHE A 293 3.09 -6.75 -32.34
C PHE A 293 3.32 -6.43 -33.81
N PRO A 294 4.48 -5.87 -34.23
CA PRO A 294 4.78 -5.70 -35.65
C PRO A 294 4.78 -7.01 -36.45
N ILE A 295 5.30 -8.11 -35.89
CA ILE A 295 5.22 -9.43 -36.54
C ILE A 295 3.77 -9.87 -36.67
N ALA A 296 2.97 -9.73 -35.61
CA ALA A 296 1.54 -10.06 -35.66
C ALA A 296 0.80 -9.24 -36.73
N GLY A 297 1.11 -7.95 -36.86
CA GLY A 297 0.52 -7.11 -37.90
C GLY A 297 1.00 -7.36 -39.33
N LEU A 298 2.08 -8.15 -39.51
CA LEU A 298 2.50 -8.66 -40.83
C LEU A 298 1.86 -10.03 -41.15
N LEU A 299 1.45 -10.78 -40.14
CA LEU A 299 0.94 -12.15 -40.28
C LEU A 299 -0.58 -12.25 -40.20
N MET A 300 -1.26 -11.25 -39.65
CA MET A 300 -2.70 -11.25 -39.44
C MET A 300 -3.37 -10.24 -40.37
N ASP A 301 -4.23 -10.72 -41.28
CA ASP A 301 -4.91 -9.89 -42.28
C ASP A 301 -5.86 -8.85 -41.64
N ASP A 302 -6.46 -9.18 -40.49
CA ASP A 302 -7.39 -8.30 -39.79
C ASP A 302 -6.70 -7.24 -38.89
N PHE A 303 -5.36 -7.25 -38.81
CA PHE A 303 -4.61 -6.38 -37.90
C PHE A 303 -3.51 -5.60 -38.61
N PRO A 304 -3.82 -4.40 -39.15
CA PRO A 304 -2.88 -3.62 -39.94
C PRO A 304 -1.58 -3.33 -39.19
N PHE A 305 -0.45 -3.44 -39.90
CA PHE A 305 0.89 -3.22 -39.36
C PHE A 305 1.01 -1.91 -38.55
N GLY A 306 0.49 -0.80 -39.06
CA GLY A 306 0.55 0.50 -38.37
C GLY A 306 -0.11 0.48 -36.98
N GLU A 307 -1.31 -0.10 -36.87
CA GLU A 307 -2.05 -0.21 -35.61
C GLU A 307 -1.35 -1.14 -34.62
N SER A 308 -0.84 -2.26 -35.12
CA SER A 308 -0.08 -3.22 -34.32
C SER A 308 1.18 -2.58 -33.73
N ALA A 309 1.93 -1.81 -34.53
CA ALA A 309 3.14 -1.14 -34.09
C ALA A 309 2.84 -0.10 -32.99
N VAL A 310 1.77 0.68 -33.14
CA VAL A 310 1.33 1.66 -32.12
C VAL A 310 0.97 0.97 -30.80
N ILE A 311 0.25 -0.15 -30.84
CA ILE A 311 -0.09 -0.93 -29.64
C ILE A 311 1.17 -1.50 -28.98
N GLY A 312 2.09 -2.06 -29.76
CA GLY A 312 3.37 -2.58 -29.28
C GLY A 312 4.19 -1.51 -28.56
N VAL A 313 4.31 -0.31 -29.14
CA VAL A 313 4.99 0.85 -28.52
C VAL A 313 4.30 1.28 -27.24
N GLY A 314 2.97 1.36 -27.23
CA GLY A 314 2.20 1.74 -26.04
C GLY A 314 2.44 0.80 -24.86
N ILE A 315 2.34 -0.52 -25.09
CA ILE A 315 2.58 -1.54 -24.05
C ILE A 315 4.04 -1.48 -23.57
N ALA A 316 5.00 -1.38 -24.48
CA ALA A 316 6.41 -1.30 -24.15
C ALA A 316 6.72 -0.07 -23.26
N LEU A 317 6.15 1.10 -23.56
CA LEU A 317 6.31 2.30 -22.74
C LEU A 317 5.72 2.14 -21.34
N VAL A 318 4.52 1.57 -21.22
CA VAL A 318 3.90 1.30 -19.91
C VAL A 318 4.77 0.34 -19.10
N MET A 319 5.23 -0.75 -19.71
CA MET A 319 6.12 -1.72 -19.06
C MET A 319 7.44 -1.07 -18.65
N LEU A 320 8.03 -0.23 -19.49
CA LEU A 320 9.24 0.53 -19.17
C LEU A 320 9.03 1.43 -17.95
N ILE A 321 7.95 2.20 -17.92
CA ILE A 321 7.63 3.12 -16.82
C ILE A 321 7.45 2.35 -15.50
N ILE A 322 6.67 1.25 -15.52
CA ILE A 322 6.41 0.42 -14.33
C ILE A 322 7.74 -0.15 -13.79
N ASN A 323 8.58 -0.70 -14.65
CA ASN A 323 9.84 -1.30 -14.25
C ASN A 323 10.87 -0.26 -13.76
N VAL A 324 10.98 0.90 -14.43
CA VAL A 324 11.82 2.02 -13.95
C VAL A 324 11.36 2.50 -12.58
N PHE A 325 10.05 2.62 -12.38
CA PHE A 325 9.50 3.01 -11.09
C PHE A 325 9.76 1.97 -9.99
N ALA A 326 9.66 0.67 -10.30
CA ALA A 326 10.03 -0.40 -9.38
C ALA A 326 11.53 -0.32 -8.99
N LEU A 327 12.41 -0.11 -9.96
CA LEU A 327 13.85 0.09 -9.72
C LEU A 327 14.15 1.33 -8.87
N ARG A 328 13.40 2.43 -9.07
CA ARG A 328 13.51 3.63 -8.24
C ARG A 328 13.04 3.37 -6.81
N ARG A 329 11.94 2.64 -6.62
CA ARG A 329 11.44 2.26 -5.29
C ARG A 329 12.45 1.43 -4.50
N ALA A 330 13.17 0.52 -5.17
CA ALA A 330 14.20 -0.30 -4.52
C ALA A 330 15.40 0.51 -3.98
N LYS A 331 15.59 1.75 -4.44
CA LYS A 331 16.63 2.68 -3.96
C LYS A 331 16.18 3.56 -2.79
N LEU A 332 14.92 3.49 -2.37
CA LEU A 332 14.43 4.26 -1.22
C LEU A 332 15.17 3.85 0.06
N PRO A 333 15.33 4.77 1.03
CA PRO A 333 15.91 4.43 2.31
C PRO A 333 15.04 3.44 3.07
N MET A 334 15.68 2.60 3.87
CA MET A 334 14.99 1.77 4.87
C MET A 334 14.20 2.66 5.81
N TRP A 335 13.10 2.12 6.35
CA TRP A 335 12.31 2.81 7.34
C TRP A 335 11.78 1.82 8.37
N GLU A 336 11.57 2.32 9.58
CA GLU A 336 11.08 1.55 10.72
C GLU A 336 9.69 2.05 11.14
N GLY A 337 8.95 1.19 11.83
CA GLY A 337 7.66 1.52 12.40
C GLY A 337 7.11 0.42 13.29
N ILE A 338 5.93 0.69 13.85
CA ILE A 338 5.23 -0.21 14.77
C ILE A 338 3.90 -0.64 14.15
N VAL A 339 3.57 -1.92 14.27
CA VAL A 339 2.26 -2.45 13.91
C VAL A 339 1.22 -1.89 14.87
N THR A 340 0.34 -1.04 14.35
CA THR A 340 -0.67 -0.33 15.16
C THR A 340 -2.05 -0.96 15.12
N ASN A 341 -2.36 -1.71 14.07
CA ASN A 341 -3.65 -2.37 13.94
C ASN A 341 -3.59 -3.51 12.91
N LYS A 342 -4.48 -4.49 13.05
CA LYS A 342 -4.73 -5.57 12.11
C LYS A 342 -6.23 -5.71 11.92
N PHE A 343 -6.69 -5.83 10.68
CA PHE A 343 -8.10 -6.08 10.39
C PHE A 343 -8.26 -6.85 9.09
N SER A 344 -9.33 -7.65 9.00
CA SER A 344 -9.76 -8.29 7.77
C SER A 344 -11.08 -7.71 7.28
N LYS A 345 -11.31 -7.76 5.97
CA LYS A 345 -12.56 -7.34 5.35
C LYS A 345 -12.85 -8.21 4.14
N GLU A 346 -14.04 -8.80 4.09
CA GLU A 346 -14.56 -9.44 2.88
C GLU A 346 -14.89 -8.38 1.83
N LYS A 347 -14.48 -8.65 0.59
CA LYS A 347 -14.76 -7.85 -0.59
C LYS A 347 -15.43 -8.71 -1.64
N TYR A 348 -16.39 -8.08 -2.30
CA TYR A 348 -17.11 -8.64 -3.42
C TYR A 348 -16.65 -7.94 -4.69
N GLU A 349 -16.17 -8.70 -5.66
CA GLU A 349 -15.78 -8.21 -6.98
C GLU A 349 -16.71 -8.85 -8.02
N HIS A 350 -17.46 -8.00 -8.71
CA HIS A 350 -18.33 -8.39 -9.81
C HIS A 350 -17.54 -8.19 -11.11
N LYS A 351 -17.26 -9.30 -11.81
CA LYS A 351 -16.85 -9.28 -13.22
C LYS A 351 -17.99 -9.91 -14.02
N ASP A 352 -18.13 -9.48 -15.26
CA ASP A 352 -19.35 -9.53 -16.08
C ASP A 352 -20.13 -10.86 -16.09
N ASP A 353 -19.51 -12.01 -15.79
CA ASP A 353 -20.20 -13.32 -15.65
C ASP A 353 -19.86 -14.12 -14.36
N ALA A 354 -19.02 -13.58 -13.46
CA ALA A 354 -18.62 -14.28 -12.23
C ALA A 354 -18.39 -13.32 -11.07
N SER A 355 -19.12 -13.55 -9.98
CA SER A 355 -18.85 -12.87 -8.72
C SER A 355 -17.81 -13.62 -7.90
N LYS A 356 -16.76 -12.91 -7.49
CA LYS A 356 -15.72 -13.48 -6.63
C LYS A 356 -15.69 -12.75 -5.30
N THR A 357 -15.95 -13.49 -4.24
CA THR A 357 -15.71 -13.02 -2.87
C THR A 357 -14.27 -13.35 -2.48
N TYR A 358 -13.54 -12.36 -1.96
CA TYR A 358 -12.22 -12.55 -1.40
C TYR A 358 -12.06 -11.77 -0.09
N THR A 359 -11.22 -12.27 0.80
CA THR A 359 -10.95 -11.63 2.09
C THR A 359 -9.64 -10.86 2.02
N GLU A 360 -9.68 -9.55 2.25
CA GLU A 360 -8.48 -8.73 2.42
C GLU A 360 -8.06 -8.70 3.89
N TYR A 361 -6.80 -9.06 4.13
CA TYR A 361 -6.13 -8.95 5.43
C TYR A 361 -5.20 -7.74 5.39
N THR A 362 -5.35 -6.82 6.34
CA THR A 362 -4.56 -5.58 6.40
C THR A 362 -3.79 -5.46 7.71
N VAL A 363 -2.48 -5.24 7.60
CA VAL A 363 -1.60 -4.86 8.71
C VAL A 363 -1.26 -3.37 8.57
N ALA A 364 -1.66 -2.56 9.54
CA ALA A 364 -1.41 -1.12 9.56
C ALA A 364 -0.19 -0.78 10.41
N ILE A 365 0.84 -0.23 9.78
CA ILE A 365 2.11 0.15 10.42
C ILE A 365 2.19 1.66 10.51
N THR A 366 2.59 2.21 11.65
CA THR A 366 2.93 3.63 11.77
C THR A 366 4.44 3.77 11.84
N THR A 367 5.03 4.45 10.87
CA THR A 367 6.48 4.69 10.84
C THR A 367 6.90 5.58 12.00
N ASP A 368 8.18 5.58 12.35
CA ASP A 368 8.74 6.48 13.37
C ASP A 368 8.52 7.97 13.00
N ALA A 369 8.51 8.29 11.71
CA ALA A 369 8.15 9.62 11.18
C ALA A 369 6.63 9.94 11.23
N GLY A 370 5.82 9.12 11.90
CA GLY A 370 4.36 9.29 12.03
C GLY A 370 3.51 8.99 10.77
N LYS A 371 4.12 8.54 9.67
CA LYS A 371 3.41 8.17 8.43
C LYS A 371 2.83 6.76 8.57
N LYS A 372 1.53 6.55 8.30
CA LYS A 372 1.00 5.17 8.25
C LYS A 372 1.28 4.48 6.91
N LYS A 373 1.70 3.23 6.96
CA LYS A 373 1.93 2.27 5.88
C LYS A 373 0.99 1.08 6.10
N THR A 374 0.72 0.32 5.05
CA THR A 374 -0.17 -0.84 5.12
C THR A 374 0.39 -1.99 4.31
N ILE A 375 0.33 -3.19 4.87
CA ILE A 375 0.49 -4.44 4.13
C ILE A 375 -0.93 -4.94 3.85
N VAL A 376 -1.25 -5.22 2.59
CA VAL A 376 -2.56 -5.73 2.19
C VAL A 376 -2.34 -7.05 1.47
N GLU A 377 -2.98 -8.07 1.99
CA GLU A 377 -2.84 -9.48 1.63
C GLU A 377 -4.25 -10.05 1.35
N LYS A 378 -4.35 -11.07 0.48
CA LYS A 378 -5.64 -11.58 -0.01
C LYS A 378 -5.74 -13.09 0.18
N ASP A 379 -6.90 -13.53 0.66
CA ASP A 379 -7.28 -14.94 0.80
C ASP A 379 -6.23 -15.75 1.56
N SER A 380 -5.67 -16.79 0.92
CA SER A 380 -4.65 -17.66 1.48
C SER A 380 -3.27 -17.01 1.58
N ARG A 381 -3.02 -15.91 0.86
CA ARG A 381 -1.73 -15.20 0.88
C ARG A 381 -1.72 -14.14 1.98
N ARG A 382 -1.81 -14.59 3.25
CA ARG A 382 -1.89 -13.75 4.46
C ARG A 382 -0.69 -13.91 5.41
N ASP A 383 0.47 -14.21 4.83
CA ASP A 383 1.71 -14.53 5.53
C ASP A 383 2.11 -13.48 6.58
N MET A 384 2.15 -12.20 6.19
CA MET A 384 2.53 -11.13 7.11
C MET A 384 1.43 -10.78 8.11
N TYR A 385 0.16 -10.96 7.71
CA TYR A 385 -0.95 -10.82 8.65
C TYR A 385 -0.90 -11.87 9.76
N ASP A 386 -0.55 -13.11 9.46
CA ASP A 386 -0.46 -14.17 10.48
C ASP A 386 0.84 -14.07 11.29
N TYR A 387 1.93 -13.55 10.70
CA TYR A 387 3.26 -13.46 11.34
C TYR A 387 3.46 -12.27 12.29
N LEU A 388 2.88 -11.12 11.98
CA LEU A 388 3.08 -9.87 12.76
C LEU A 388 1.95 -9.63 13.74
N ASP A 389 2.26 -9.23 14.96
CA ASP A 389 1.31 -8.85 16.00
C ASP A 389 1.25 -7.34 16.23
N VAL A 390 0.13 -6.87 16.80
CA VAL A 390 -0.03 -5.47 17.18
C VAL A 390 0.96 -5.16 18.30
N GLY A 391 1.77 -4.12 18.10
CA GLY A 391 2.89 -3.76 18.98
C GLY A 391 4.26 -4.14 18.41
N ASP A 392 4.32 -5.02 17.40
CA ASP A 392 5.61 -5.41 16.81
C ASP A 392 6.30 -4.22 16.14
N LYS A 393 7.59 -4.05 16.46
CA LYS A 393 8.47 -3.14 15.73
C LYS A 393 9.00 -3.84 14.48
N VAL A 394 8.94 -3.18 13.33
CA VAL A 394 9.35 -3.71 12.03
C VAL A 394 10.24 -2.74 11.27
N ARG A 395 11.15 -3.28 10.47
CA ARG A 395 11.99 -2.54 9.50
C ARG A 395 11.65 -3.01 8.09
N PHE A 396 11.34 -2.08 7.21
CA PHE A 396 11.13 -2.38 5.80
C PHE A 396 12.43 -2.23 5.01
N HIS A 397 12.71 -3.21 4.15
CA HIS A 397 13.88 -3.26 3.30
C HIS A 397 13.50 -3.05 1.82
N PRO A 398 13.53 -1.81 1.28
CA PRO A 398 13.09 -1.54 -0.08
C PRO A 398 13.82 -2.32 -1.17
N LYS A 399 15.12 -2.62 -0.95
CA LYS A 399 15.93 -3.43 -1.87
C LYS A 399 15.35 -4.83 -2.12
N PHE A 400 14.67 -5.38 -1.13
CA PHE A 400 14.09 -6.71 -1.18
C PHE A 400 12.55 -6.71 -1.22
N GLY A 401 11.92 -5.60 -0.85
CA GLY A 401 10.46 -5.52 -0.72
C GLY A 401 9.91 -6.31 0.47
N THR A 402 10.73 -6.62 1.46
CA THR A 402 10.38 -7.45 2.63
C THR A 402 10.42 -6.66 3.94
N TYR A 403 9.77 -7.22 4.96
CA TYR A 403 9.76 -6.69 6.32
C TYR A 403 10.62 -7.58 7.21
N GLU A 404 11.31 -6.96 8.16
CA GLU A 404 12.03 -7.62 9.23
C GLU A 404 11.36 -7.26 10.56
N LYS A 405 11.05 -8.27 11.38
CA LYS A 405 10.51 -8.11 12.73
C LYS A 405 11.65 -7.88 13.72
N TYR A 406 11.48 -6.98 14.68
CA TYR A 406 12.53 -6.64 15.65
C TYR A 406 12.74 -7.74 16.69
N ASP A 407 11.68 -8.16 17.36
CA ASP A 407 11.72 -9.22 18.36
C ASP A 407 11.20 -10.52 17.75
N LYS A 408 12.09 -11.50 17.59
CA LYS A 408 11.81 -12.81 17.01
C LYS A 408 11.94 -13.92 18.06
N SER A 409 12.14 -13.56 19.33
CA SER A 409 12.43 -14.52 20.43
C SER A 409 11.28 -15.50 20.68
N LYS A 410 10.04 -15.08 20.38
CA LYS A 410 8.83 -15.89 20.55
C LYS A 410 8.36 -16.57 19.26
N ASP A 411 9.04 -16.33 18.15
CA ASP A 411 8.63 -16.83 16.85
C ASP A 411 9.16 -18.26 16.64
N ARG A 412 8.34 -19.12 16.01
CA ARG A 412 8.78 -20.46 15.57
C ARG A 412 9.27 -20.48 14.12
N ILE A 413 8.97 -19.41 13.38
CA ILE A 413 9.27 -19.26 11.96
C ILE A 413 9.88 -17.90 11.67
N ILE A 414 10.63 -17.81 10.58
CA ILE A 414 11.16 -16.56 10.04
C ILE A 414 11.10 -16.57 8.52
N TYR A 415 10.69 -15.44 7.94
CA TYR A 415 10.66 -15.26 6.50
C TYR A 415 12.01 -14.75 5.99
N CYS A 416 12.51 -15.36 4.91
CA CYS A 416 13.76 -14.93 4.31
C CYS A 416 13.61 -13.57 3.63
N ASN A 417 14.38 -12.56 4.03
CA ASN A 417 14.30 -11.24 3.42
C ASN A 417 14.68 -11.21 1.93
N VAL A 418 15.46 -12.17 1.43
CA VAL A 418 15.89 -12.21 0.01
C VAL A 418 14.84 -12.83 -0.90
N CYS A 419 14.12 -13.84 -0.43
CA CYS A 419 13.27 -14.67 -1.28
C CYS A 419 11.85 -14.92 -0.72
N SER A 420 11.56 -14.41 0.47
CA SER A 420 10.28 -14.55 1.17
C SER A 420 9.88 -16.00 1.52
N MET A 421 10.79 -16.96 1.41
CA MET A 421 10.52 -18.32 1.85
C MET A 421 10.41 -18.36 3.38
N MET A 422 9.40 -19.05 3.90
CA MET A 422 9.26 -19.36 5.33
C MET A 422 10.28 -20.43 5.75
N ASN A 423 10.96 -20.20 6.87
CA ASN A 423 11.94 -21.12 7.46
C ASN A 423 11.65 -21.30 8.95
N PRO A 424 12.02 -22.44 9.56
CA PRO A 424 12.08 -22.58 11.02
C PRO A 424 13.02 -21.52 11.62
N ILE A 425 12.68 -21.01 12.81
CA ILE A 425 13.49 -19.99 13.51
C ILE A 425 14.89 -20.51 13.87
N GLN A 426 15.08 -21.82 13.97
CA GLN A 426 16.38 -22.45 14.26
C GLN A 426 17.35 -22.33 13.08
N ASN A 427 16.85 -22.24 11.84
CA ASN A 427 17.72 -22.18 10.66
C ASN A 427 18.47 -20.86 10.59
N ASP A 428 19.79 -20.87 10.40
CA ASP A 428 20.56 -19.64 10.15
C ASP A 428 20.55 -19.21 8.68
N ARG A 429 20.29 -20.17 7.78
CA ARG A 429 20.24 -19.97 6.33
C ARG A 429 18.89 -20.40 5.77
N CYS A 430 18.47 -19.69 4.72
CA CYS A 430 17.22 -19.98 4.05
C CYS A 430 17.29 -21.32 3.29
N LYS A 431 16.31 -22.20 3.48
CA LYS A 431 16.24 -23.51 2.81
C LYS A 431 16.14 -23.44 1.28
N ARG A 432 15.70 -22.30 0.73
CA ARG A 432 15.49 -22.13 -0.73
C ARG A 432 16.65 -21.46 -1.43
N CYS A 433 17.14 -20.36 -0.87
CA CYS A 433 18.17 -19.54 -1.52
C CYS A 433 19.54 -19.59 -0.82
N ASN A 434 19.66 -20.36 0.27
CA ASN A 434 20.85 -20.52 1.11
C ASN A 434 21.46 -19.24 1.70
N ASN A 435 20.84 -18.08 1.49
CA ASN A 435 21.27 -16.81 2.08
C ASN A 435 21.00 -16.77 3.59
N LEU A 436 21.80 -15.98 4.31
CA LEU A 436 21.62 -15.71 5.73
C LEU A 436 20.22 -15.15 6.04
N LEU A 437 19.57 -15.72 7.05
CA LEU A 437 18.33 -15.20 7.60
C LEU A 437 18.64 -14.01 8.52
N PHE A 438 17.78 -12.99 8.53
CA PHE A 438 18.00 -11.79 9.34
C PHE A 438 17.58 -12.07 10.77
N LYS A 439 18.46 -12.73 11.52
CA LYS A 439 18.31 -12.93 12.95
C LYS A 439 18.90 -11.74 13.67
#